data_AF-A0A525WG14-F1
#
_entry.id   AF-A0A525WG14-F1
#
_cell.length_a   1.000
_cell.length_b   1.000
_cell.length_c   1.000
_cell.angle_alpha   90.00
_cell.angle_beta   90.00
_cell.angle_gamma   90.00
#
_symmetry.space_group_name_H-M   'P 1'
#
loop_
_entity.id
_entity.type
_entity.pdbx_description
1 polymer ?
#
loop_
_entity_poly.entity_id
_entity_poly.type
_entity_poly.pdbx_seq_one_letter_code
_entity_poly.pdbx_strand_id
1 'polypeptide(L)'
;MRPRFWLLSTLLFFTLTAPGLAHASTSELGTIIEGFVNRHFPDATSHMWVVNDTQWDGDEMVVDVYTYVVEKQQPVALENRYLLLIVSGKLTAVQRIPVESGADCQREET
;
A
#
# COMPACT_ATOMS: atom_id res chain seq x y z
N MET A 1 -59.62 -26.97 2.10
CA MET A 1 -58.64 -26.29 2.96
C MET A 1 -57.27 -26.41 2.31
N ARG A 2 -56.69 -25.30 1.84
CA ARG A 2 -55.42 -25.24 1.08
C ARG A 2 -54.26 -24.87 2.02
N PRO A 3 -53.08 -25.52 1.94
CA PRO A 3 -51.97 -25.25 2.84
C PRO A 3 -51.28 -23.94 2.41
N ARG A 4 -51.38 -22.93 3.26
CA ARG A 4 -50.90 -21.56 3.01
C ARG A 4 -49.61 -21.29 3.80
N PHE A 5 -48.70 -22.26 3.84
CA PHE A 5 -47.47 -22.18 4.65
C PHE A 5 -46.17 -22.44 3.87
N TRP A 6 -46.22 -22.54 2.54
CA TRP A 6 -45.04 -22.87 1.74
C TRP A 6 -44.34 -21.68 1.06
N LEU A 7 -44.79 -20.45 1.31
CA LEU A 7 -44.22 -19.24 0.70
C LEU A 7 -43.34 -18.40 1.65
N LEU A 8 -43.29 -18.74 2.94
CA LEU A 8 -42.53 -17.97 3.95
C LEU A 8 -41.12 -18.51 4.22
N SER A 9 -40.76 -19.69 3.69
CA SER A 9 -39.46 -20.32 3.98
C SER A 9 -38.34 -19.94 3.00
N THR A 10 -38.64 -19.34 1.85
CA THR A 10 -37.64 -19.02 0.81
C THR A 10 -36.99 -17.64 0.95
N LEU A 11 -37.55 -16.74 1.77
CA LEU A 11 -36.99 -15.39 1.95
C LEU A 11 -35.87 -15.30 3.00
N LEU A 12 -35.63 -16.34 3.80
CA LEU A 12 -34.68 -16.27 4.91
C LEU A 12 -33.24 -16.72 4.57
N PHE A 13 -32.99 -17.20 3.36
CA PHE A 13 -31.68 -17.73 2.96
C PHE A 13 -30.77 -16.75 2.20
N PHE A 14 -31.22 -15.52 1.92
CA PHE A 14 -30.51 -14.60 1.03
C PHE A 14 -29.66 -13.53 1.74
N THR A 15 -29.52 -13.56 3.07
CA THR A 15 -28.91 -12.44 3.83
C THR A 15 -27.47 -12.66 4.32
N LEU A 16 -26.79 -13.76 3.97
CA LEU A 16 -25.48 -14.11 4.55
C LEU A 16 -24.28 -14.12 3.58
N THR A 17 -24.30 -13.30 2.54
CA THR A 17 -23.08 -13.02 1.75
C THR A 17 -22.76 -11.53 1.79
N ALA A 18 -22.53 -10.98 2.99
CA ALA A 18 -21.78 -9.74 3.09
C ALA A 18 -20.31 -10.10 2.78
N PRO A 19 -19.69 -9.57 1.71
CA PRO A 19 -18.25 -9.73 1.54
C PRO A 19 -17.60 -9.06 2.75
N GLY A 20 -16.93 -9.83 3.58
CA GLY A 20 -16.15 -9.27 4.67
C GLY A 20 -15.14 -8.29 4.07
N LEU A 21 -15.18 -7.04 4.51
CA LEU A 21 -14.14 -6.05 4.25
C LEU A 21 -12.85 -6.58 4.89
N ALA A 22 -12.13 -7.41 4.13
CA ALA A 22 -10.82 -7.89 4.52
C ALA A 22 -9.88 -6.68 4.46
N HIS A 23 -9.45 -6.21 5.62
CA HIS A 23 -8.35 -5.25 5.68
C HIS A 23 -7.13 -5.91 5.05
N ALA A 24 -6.42 -5.17 4.20
CA ALA A 24 -5.16 -5.65 3.64
C ALA A 24 -4.25 -6.04 4.82
N SER A 25 -3.90 -7.31 4.91
CA SER A 25 -2.97 -7.76 5.94
C SER A 25 -1.61 -7.13 5.71
N THR A 26 -0.79 -7.00 6.76
CA THR A 26 0.58 -6.49 6.63
C THR A 26 1.43 -7.31 5.64
N SER A 27 1.11 -8.61 5.48
CA SER A 27 1.67 -9.50 4.46
C SER A 27 1.33 -9.07 3.03
N GLU A 28 0.10 -8.62 2.79
CA GLU A 28 -0.34 -8.15 1.47
C GLU A 28 0.26 -6.79 1.14
N LEU A 29 0.37 -5.91 2.14
CA LEU A 29 1.01 -4.61 1.99
C LEU A 29 2.45 -4.74 1.46
N GLY A 30 3.26 -5.63 2.04
CA GLY A 30 4.62 -5.87 1.57
C GLY A 30 4.68 -6.31 0.10
N THR A 31 3.75 -7.16 -0.33
CA THR A 31 3.65 -7.60 -1.72
C THR A 31 3.25 -6.46 -2.66
N ILE A 32 2.35 -5.56 -2.21
CA ILE A 32 1.92 -4.39 -2.98
C ILE A 32 3.09 -3.42 -3.17
N ILE A 33 3.82 -3.11 -2.10
CA ILE A 33 5.00 -2.21 -2.15
C ILE A 33 6.08 -2.82 -3.04
N GLU A 34 6.41 -4.09 -2.83
CA GLU A 34 7.41 -4.80 -3.65
C GLU A 34 7.02 -4.78 -5.14
N GLY A 35 5.74 -5.05 -5.45
CA GLY A 35 5.24 -4.97 -6.82
C GLY A 35 5.27 -3.54 -7.39
N PHE A 36 5.06 -2.52 -6.57
CA PHE A 36 5.23 -1.13 -6.96
C PHE A 36 6.69 -0.81 -7.31
N VAL A 37 7.63 -1.12 -6.41
CA VAL A 37 9.06 -0.82 -6.59
C VAL A 37 9.61 -1.49 -7.85
N ASN A 38 9.33 -2.78 -8.05
CA ASN A 38 9.79 -3.51 -9.24
C ASN A 38 9.24 -2.94 -10.56
N ARG A 39 8.00 -2.42 -10.56
CA ARG A 39 7.41 -1.79 -11.76
C ARG A 39 7.93 -0.38 -11.99
N HIS A 40 8.18 0.37 -10.91
CA HIS A 40 8.61 1.77 -10.99
C HIS A 40 10.09 1.89 -11.34
N PHE A 41 10.92 0.92 -10.91
CA PHE A 41 12.36 0.88 -11.16
C PHE A 41 12.78 -0.43 -11.87
N PRO A 42 12.33 -0.65 -13.12
CA PRO A 42 12.57 -1.90 -13.83
C PRO A 42 14.06 -2.20 -14.10
N ASP A 43 14.91 -1.16 -14.10
CA ASP A 43 16.35 -1.26 -14.37
C ASP A 43 17.21 -1.29 -13.10
N ALA A 44 16.58 -1.34 -11.93
CA ALA A 44 17.28 -1.48 -10.65
C ALA A 44 18.10 -2.78 -10.62
N THR A 45 19.34 -2.66 -10.16
CA THR A 45 20.19 -3.81 -9.83
C THR A 45 19.84 -4.35 -8.45
N SER A 46 19.50 -3.46 -7.53
CA SER A 46 18.97 -3.81 -6.21
C SER A 46 18.08 -2.69 -5.70
N HIS A 47 17.15 -3.04 -4.82
CA HIS A 47 16.31 -2.10 -4.12
C HIS A 47 16.02 -2.54 -2.69
N MET A 48 15.67 -1.57 -1.86
CA MET A 48 15.14 -1.75 -0.52
C MET A 48 14.05 -0.70 -0.29
N TRP A 49 13.05 -1.03 0.50
CA TRP A 49 12.01 -0.08 0.90
C TRP A 49 11.73 -0.18 2.40
N VAL A 50 11.29 0.94 2.98
CA VAL A 50 10.97 1.07 4.39
C VAL A 50 9.65 1.82 4.51
N VAL A 51 8.69 1.24 5.22
CA VAL A 51 7.45 1.95 5.59
C VAL A 51 7.75 2.84 6.77
N ASN A 52 7.54 4.14 6.60
CA ASN A 52 7.78 5.15 7.62
C ASN A 52 6.53 5.43 8.45
N ASP A 53 5.37 5.59 7.80
CA ASP A 53 4.08 5.76 8.46
C ASP A 53 2.96 5.07 7.68
N THR A 54 1.86 4.76 8.36
CA THR A 54 0.67 4.19 7.73
C THR A 54 -0.59 4.69 8.41
N GLN A 55 -1.46 5.30 7.62
CA GLN A 55 -2.78 5.79 8.04
C GLN A 55 -3.87 4.90 7.44
N TRP A 56 -4.91 4.59 8.23
CA TRP A 56 -6.02 3.73 7.82
C TRP A 56 -7.35 4.45 8.00
N ASP A 57 -8.23 4.34 7.00
CA ASP A 57 -9.64 4.72 7.08
C ASP A 57 -10.50 3.68 6.36
N GLY A 58 -11.13 2.79 7.13
CA GLY A 58 -11.91 1.68 6.59
C GLY A 58 -11.07 0.73 5.71
N ASP A 59 -11.41 0.64 4.43
CA ASP A 59 -10.68 -0.16 3.43
C ASP A 59 -9.61 0.65 2.67
N GLU A 60 -9.46 1.93 2.99
CA GLU A 60 -8.42 2.81 2.47
C GLU A 60 -7.21 2.86 3.41
N MET A 61 -6.03 2.85 2.83
CA MET A 61 -4.76 2.96 3.53
C MET A 61 -3.85 3.91 2.75
N VAL A 62 -3.24 4.86 3.47
CA VAL A 62 -2.16 5.71 2.95
C VAL A 62 -0.85 5.28 3.59
N VAL A 63 0.14 4.92 2.77
CA VAL A 63 1.43 4.40 3.22
C VAL A 63 2.54 5.35 2.79
N ASP A 64 3.30 5.86 3.75
CA ASP A 64 4.53 6.60 3.50
C ASP A 64 5.69 5.62 3.40
N VAL A 65 6.32 5.55 2.22
CA VAL A 65 7.38 4.60 1.93
C VAL A 65 8.62 5.31 1.41
N TYR A 66 9.77 4.99 2.00
CA TYR A 66 11.08 5.30 1.46
C TYR A 66 11.56 4.14 0.59
N THR A 67 12.22 4.46 -0.51
CA THR A 67 12.85 3.46 -1.37
C THR A 67 14.29 3.88 -1.65
N TYR A 68 15.21 2.92 -1.55
CA TYR A 68 16.61 3.04 -1.87
C TYR A 68 16.89 2.14 -3.07
N VAL A 69 17.25 2.73 -4.21
CA VAL A 69 17.37 1.98 -5.47
C VAL A 69 18.75 2.18 -6.08
N VAL A 70 19.44 1.09 -6.38
CA VAL A 70 20.73 1.12 -7.08
C VAL A 70 20.48 0.74 -8.53
N GLU A 71 20.77 1.64 -9.47
CA GLU A 71 20.63 1.39 -10.90
C GLU A 71 21.96 0.98 -11.53
N LYS A 72 21.91 0.24 -12.64
CA LYS A 72 23.13 -0.23 -13.33
C LYS A 72 24.09 0.89 -13.72
N GLN A 73 23.55 2.07 -14.03
CA GLN A 73 24.31 3.22 -14.50
C GLN A 73 24.81 4.12 -13.37
N GLN A 74 24.28 3.96 -12.15
CA GLN A 74 24.60 4.82 -11.02
C GLN A 74 24.85 3.98 -9.75
N PRO A 75 26.13 3.85 -9.31
CA PRO A 75 26.48 2.98 -8.20
C PRO A 75 26.06 3.54 -6.83
N VAL A 76 25.57 4.79 -6.78
CA VAL A 76 25.05 5.42 -5.56
C VAL A 76 23.54 5.17 -5.51
N ALA A 77 23.05 4.72 -4.35
CA ALA A 77 21.63 4.48 -4.14
C ALA A 77 20.84 5.79 -4.29
N LEU A 78 19.80 5.76 -5.12
CA LEU A 78 18.83 6.82 -5.28
C LEU A 78 17.77 6.69 -4.19
N GLU A 79 17.69 7.72 -3.37
CA GLU A 79 16.67 7.84 -2.34
C GLU A 79 15.40 8.47 -2.91
N ASN A 80 14.26 7.85 -2.63
CA ASN A 80 12.96 8.39 -2.99
C ASN A 80 11.98 8.17 -1.83
N ARG A 81 10.96 9.03 -1.77
CA ARG A 81 9.87 8.93 -0.82
C ARG A 81 8.53 9.04 -1.55
N TYR A 82 7.59 8.17 -1.22
CA TYR A 82 6.28 8.12 -1.86
C TYR A 82 5.16 7.95 -0.83
N LEU A 83 4.02 8.57 -1.12
CA LEU A 83 2.73 8.22 -0.52
C LEU A 83 1.99 7.28 -1.47
N LEU A 84 1.61 6.11 -0.96
CA LEU A 84 0.85 5.10 -1.70
C LEU A 84 -0.59 5.08 -1.15
N LEU A 85 -1.59 5.25 -2.01
CA LEU A 85 -2.98 5.03 -1.66
C LEU A 85 -3.38 3.62 -2.06
N ILE A 86 -3.79 2.82 -1.08
CA ILE A 86 -4.25 1.45 -1.25
C ILE A 86 -5.71 1.39 -0.83
N VAL A 87 -6.59 0.97 -1.74
CA VAL A 87 -8.03 0.84 -1.48
C VAL A 87 -8.43 -0.60 -1.71
N SER A 88 -9.08 -1.24 -0.72
CA SER A 88 -9.48 -2.64 -0.80
C SER A 88 -8.31 -3.57 -1.25
N GLY A 89 -7.11 -3.34 -0.69
CA GLY A 89 -5.90 -4.12 -1.00
C GLY A 89 -5.28 -3.88 -2.37
N LYS A 90 -5.66 -2.81 -3.09
CA LYS A 90 -5.10 -2.46 -4.40
C LYS A 90 -4.46 -1.08 -4.41
N LEU A 91 -3.24 -0.99 -4.94
CA LEU A 91 -2.58 0.28 -5.18
C LEU A 91 -3.37 1.10 -6.21
N THR A 92 -3.92 2.22 -5.76
CA THR A 92 -4.85 3.06 -6.54
C THR A 92 -4.21 4.39 -6.93
N ALA A 93 -3.32 4.94 -6.09
CA ALA A 93 -2.56 6.13 -6.43
C ALA A 93 -1.15 6.11 -5.83
N VAL A 94 -0.26 6.89 -6.44
CA VAL A 94 1.13 7.07 -6.01
C VAL A 94 1.45 8.56 -6.13
N GLN A 95 2.05 9.13 -5.08
CA GLN A 95 2.58 10.49 -5.09
C GLN A 95 4.03 10.47 -4.62
N ARG A 96 4.94 11.02 -5.42
CA ARG A 96 6.31 11.28 -4.96
C ARG A 96 6.31 12.51 -4.08
N ILE A 97 6.96 12.42 -2.92
CA ILE A 97 7.17 13.54 -2.02
C ILE A 97 8.66 13.84 -1.89
N PRO A 98 9.05 15.11 -1.66
CA PRO A 98 10.45 15.45 -1.44
C PRO A 98 11.05 14.62 -0.30
N VAL A 99 12.22 14.05 -0.54
CA VAL A 99 13.06 13.53 0.54
C VAL A 99 13.55 14.77 1.29
N GLU A 100 13.22 14.90 2.57
CA GLU A 100 13.72 16.01 3.36
C GLU A 100 15.25 15.91 3.38
N SER A 101 15.93 16.93 2.86
CA SER A 101 17.35 17.10 3.15
C SER A 101 17.40 17.38 4.64
N GLY A 102 17.83 16.40 5.44
CA GLY A 102 18.22 16.67 6.83
C GLY A 102 19.08 17.94 6.79
N ALA A 103 18.75 18.93 7.62
CA ALA A 103 19.45 20.22 7.62
C ALA A 103 20.95 19.94 7.44
N ASP A 104 21.57 20.53 6.41
CA ASP A 104 23.01 20.44 6.20
C ASP A 104 23.66 21.01 7.46
N CYS A 105 23.90 20.15 8.45
CA CYS A 105 24.63 20.46 9.67
C CYS A 105 26.09 20.64 9.25
N GLN A 106 26.36 21.74 8.57
CA GLN A 106 27.71 22.25 8.38
C GLN A 106 28.27 22.47 9.78
N ARG A 107 29.39 21.81 10.05
CA ARG A 107 30.10 21.95 11.32
C ARG A 107 30.49 23.43 11.45
N GLU A 108 30.08 24.09 12.53
CA GLU A 108 30.56 25.43 12.84
C GLU A 108 32.07 25.36 13.03
N GLU A 109 32.83 26.04 12.15
CA GLU A 109 34.28 26.17 12.27
C GLU A 109 34.57 27.10 13.46
N THR A 110 35.02 26.51 14.57
CA THR A 110 35.62 27.22 15.71
C THR A 110 37.12 27.38 15.55
#